data_AF-A0A060CKE4-F1
#
_entry.id   AF-A0A060CKE4-F1
#
_cell.length_a   1.000
_cell.length_b   1.000
_cell.length_c   1.000
_cell.angle_alpha   90.00
_cell.angle_beta   90.00
_cell.angle_gamma   90.00
#
_symmetry.space_group_name_H-M   'P 1'
#
loop_
_entity.id
_entity.type
_entity.pdbx_description
1 polymer ?
#
loop_
_entity_poly.entity_id
_entity_poly.type
_entity_poly.pdbx_seq_one_letter_code
_entity_poly.pdbx_strand_id
1 'polypeptide(L)'
;QLNQDLPKFASYLSDQDINEELLYQLEENEKVGITPESMGIFINGAPLDEANVNIFELYKKLKKEIQFVEYLTRLGISPEESKDLLGKFSLLSLYKSKMTGTKRYKVDDGTSSPVVYLNDIENDVVYKAHSSDVKSFLKRFKFGEIPFVKSNIHSAI
;
A
#
# COMPACT_ATOMS: atom_id res chain seq x y z
N GLN A 1 25.82 20.71 11.07
CA GLN A 1 25.84 21.98 11.81
C GLN A 1 24.72 22.90 11.34
N LEU A 2 24.56 23.17 10.03
CA LEU A 2 23.45 23.99 9.50
C LEU A 2 22.06 23.61 10.01
N ASN A 3 21.70 22.32 10.04
CA ASN A 3 20.38 21.88 10.51
C ASN A 3 20.17 22.13 12.02
N GLN A 4 21.22 21.93 12.83
CA GLN A 4 21.16 22.15 14.29
C GLN A 4 21.07 23.65 14.65
N ASP A 5 21.67 24.50 13.82
CA ASP A 5 21.76 25.95 14.03
C ASP A 5 20.97 26.74 12.98
N LEU A 6 19.93 26.14 12.37
CA LEU A 6 19.20 26.72 11.24
C LEU A 6 18.74 28.17 11.49
N PRO A 7 18.19 28.52 12.68
CA PRO A 7 17.76 29.90 12.94
C PRO A 7 18.91 30.92 12.89
N LYS A 8 20.14 30.52 13.26
CA LYS A 8 21.32 31.39 13.25
C LYS A 8 21.77 31.72 11.84
N PHE A 9 21.56 30.81 10.89
CA PHE A 9 22.00 30.95 9.51
C PHE A 9 20.89 31.42 8.56
N ALA A 10 19.67 31.65 9.05
CA ALA A 10 18.53 32.02 8.21
C ALA A 10 18.76 33.28 7.36
N SER A 11 19.37 34.33 7.93
CA SER A 11 19.69 35.57 7.20
C SER A 11 20.80 35.41 6.17
N TYR A 12 21.66 34.42 6.34
CA TYR A 12 22.70 34.11 5.35
C TYR A 12 22.12 33.30 4.17
N LEU A 13 21.11 32.47 4.43
CA LEU A 13 20.44 31.68 3.42
C LEU A 13 19.49 32.50 2.52
N SER A 14 18.96 33.63 3.00
CA SER A 14 18.12 34.52 2.18
C SER A 14 18.87 35.17 1.02
N ASP A 15 20.18 35.31 1.15
CA ASP A 15 21.03 36.05 0.21
C ASP A 15 21.72 35.11 -0.80
N GLN A 16 21.39 33.81 -0.78
CA GLN A 16 21.94 32.82 -1.69
C GLN A 16 21.06 32.64 -2.92
N ASP A 17 21.66 32.71 -4.11
CA ASP A 17 21.00 32.38 -5.36
C ASP A 17 20.80 30.86 -5.50
N ILE A 18 19.62 30.47 -5.99
CA ILE A 18 19.26 29.07 -6.19
C ILE A 18 19.73 28.62 -7.58
N ASN A 19 20.41 27.47 -7.64
CA ASN A 19 20.84 26.86 -8.91
C ASN A 19 19.61 26.40 -9.74
N GLU A 20 19.57 26.75 -11.02
CA GLU A 20 18.53 26.32 -11.97
C GLU A 20 18.42 24.80 -12.10
N GLU A 21 19.54 24.07 -11.99
CA GLU A 21 19.54 22.60 -12.01
C GLU A 21 18.76 22.01 -10.82
N LEU A 22 18.81 22.66 -9.66
CA LEU A 22 18.09 22.23 -8.46
C LEU A 22 16.58 22.44 -8.62
N LEU A 23 16.16 23.56 -9.24
CA LEU A 23 14.75 23.80 -9.55
C LEU A 23 14.20 22.73 -10.50
N TYR A 24 14.95 22.38 -11.56
CA TYR A 24 14.57 21.33 -12.48
C TYR A 24 14.41 19.97 -11.77
N GLN A 25 15.34 19.60 -10.90
CA GLN A 25 15.26 18.34 -10.14
C GLN A 25 14.07 18.32 -9.17
N LEU A 26 13.73 19.46 -8.54
CA LEU A 26 12.55 19.58 -7.69
C LEU A 26 11.26 19.37 -8.47
N GLU A 27 11.13 20.00 -9.65
CA GLU A 27 9.97 19.82 -10.51
C GLU A 27 9.80 18.36 -10.97
N GLU A 28 10.89 17.68 -11.32
CA GLU A 28 10.84 16.27 -11.70
C GLU A 28 10.43 15.37 -10.53
N ASN A 29 10.92 15.66 -9.31
CA ASN A 29 10.54 14.91 -8.11
C ASN A 29 9.05 15.11 -7.76
N GLU A 30 8.52 16.33 -7.91
CA GLU A 30 7.10 16.63 -7.70
C GLU A 30 6.21 15.89 -8.71
N LYS A 31 6.63 15.78 -9.97
CA LYS A 31 5.90 14.99 -11.00
C LYS A 31 5.77 13.51 -10.62
N VAL A 32 6.75 12.97 -9.90
CA VAL A 32 6.75 11.58 -9.39
C VAL A 32 5.98 11.46 -8.07
N GLY A 33 5.50 12.57 -7.52
CA GLY A 33 4.67 12.63 -6.31
C GLY A 33 5.47 12.75 -5.01
N ILE A 34 6.75 13.12 -5.09
CA ILE A 34 7.56 13.47 -3.92
C ILE A 34 7.30 14.96 -3.63
N THR A 35 6.55 15.25 -2.58
CA THR A 35 6.24 16.62 -2.16
C THR A 35 7.23 17.12 -1.12
N PRO A 36 7.31 18.44 -0.84
CA PRO A 36 8.15 18.98 0.24
C PRO A 36 7.83 18.40 1.64
N GLU A 37 6.61 17.89 1.82
CA GLU A 37 6.14 17.24 3.06
C GLU A 37 6.49 15.75 3.10
N SER A 38 6.94 15.18 1.98
CA SER A 38 7.30 13.77 1.88
C SER A 38 8.66 13.54 2.53
N MET A 39 8.65 12.93 3.71
CA MET A 39 9.84 12.37 4.34
C MET A 39 9.77 10.84 4.24
N GLY A 40 10.93 10.19 4.18
CA GLY A 40 11.02 8.75 4.20
C GLY A 40 12.46 8.28 4.12
N ILE A 41 12.81 7.31 4.95
CA ILE A 41 14.14 6.66 4.92
C ILE A 41 13.97 5.27 4.33
N PHE A 42 14.81 4.91 3.37
CA PHE A 42 14.78 3.61 2.70
C PHE A 42 16.11 2.86 2.90
N ILE A 43 16.05 1.56 3.21
CA ILE A 43 17.20 0.66 3.23
C ILE A 43 17.01 -0.36 2.11
N ASN A 44 17.90 -0.36 1.12
CA ASN A 44 17.82 -1.25 -0.05
C ASN A 44 16.41 -1.29 -0.68
N GLY A 45 15.76 -0.12 -0.80
CA GLY A 45 14.42 0.01 -1.38
C GLY A 45 13.26 -0.30 -0.44
N ALA A 46 13.50 -0.82 0.76
CA ALA A 46 12.47 -1.02 1.78
C ALA A 46 12.28 0.26 2.61
N PRO A 47 11.06 0.82 2.71
CA PRO A 47 10.80 1.98 3.56
C PRO A 47 10.90 1.59 5.04
N LEU A 48 11.47 2.49 5.82
CA LEU A 48 11.41 2.45 7.27
C LEU A 48 10.16 3.19 7.74
N ASP A 49 9.52 2.63 8.75
CA ASP A 49 8.39 3.26 9.41
C ASP A 49 8.89 4.41 10.29
N GLU A 50 8.58 5.64 9.91
CA GLU A 50 9.04 6.88 10.54
C GLU A 50 8.70 6.95 12.03
N ALA A 51 7.55 6.39 12.43
CA ALA A 51 7.12 6.37 13.82
C ALA A 51 8.04 5.51 14.73
N ASN A 52 8.78 4.57 14.13
CA ASN A 52 9.58 3.57 14.84
C ASN A 52 11.10 3.72 14.56
N VAL A 53 11.54 4.82 13.93
CA VAL A 53 12.96 5.06 13.66
C VAL A 53 13.68 5.48 14.94
N ASN A 54 14.24 4.51 15.64
CA ASN A 54 15.21 4.68 16.71
C ASN A 54 16.58 4.15 16.24
N ILE A 55 17.69 4.71 16.75
CA ILE A 55 19.05 4.24 16.46
C ILE A 55 19.24 2.74 16.68
N PHE A 56 18.59 2.19 17.72
CA PHE A 56 18.64 0.75 18.02
C PHE A 56 17.90 -0.10 16.99
N GLU A 57 16.74 0.36 16.53
CA GLU A 57 15.97 -0.33 15.49
C GLU A 57 16.67 -0.25 14.14
N LEU A 58 17.26 0.91 13.83
CA LEU A 58 18.09 1.08 12.64
C LEU A 58 19.27 0.12 12.65
N TYR A 59 19.98 0.00 13.77
CA TYR A 59 21.08 -0.96 13.92
C TYR A 59 20.62 -2.41 13.71
N LYS A 60 19.49 -2.81 14.31
CA LYS A 60 18.92 -4.14 14.11
C LYS A 60 18.56 -4.41 12.64
N LYS A 61 17.98 -3.42 11.96
CA LYS A 61 17.62 -3.50 10.53
C LYS A 61 18.88 -3.66 9.66
N LEU A 62 19.88 -2.81 9.86
CA LEU A 62 21.16 -2.91 9.14
C LEU A 62 21.85 -4.25 9.38
N LYS A 63 21.87 -4.73 10.63
CA LYS A 63 22.45 -6.04 10.95
C LYS A 63 21.74 -7.19 10.22
N LYS A 64 20.40 -7.17 10.17
CA LYS A 64 19.63 -8.18 9.42
C LYS A 64 19.92 -8.10 7.93
N GLU A 65 20.04 -6.89 7.39
CA GLU A 65 20.33 -6.67 5.98
C GLU A 65 21.70 -7.23 5.59
N ILE A 66 22.73 -6.93 6.38
CA ILE A 66 24.08 -7.48 6.19
C ILE A 66 24.06 -9.01 6.25
N GLN A 67 23.38 -9.60 7.24
CA GLN A 67 23.25 -11.05 7.35
C GLN A 67 22.57 -11.68 6.14
N PHE A 68 21.59 -10.99 5.55
CA PHE A 68 20.88 -11.47 4.37
C PHE A 68 21.76 -11.39 3.11
N VAL A 69 22.49 -10.29 2.93
CA VAL A 69 23.48 -10.17 1.85
C VAL A 69 24.56 -11.23 1.99
N GLU A 70 25.13 -11.43 3.18
CA GLU A 70 26.11 -12.50 3.44
C GLU A 70 25.55 -13.89 3.12
N TYR A 71 24.28 -14.13 3.44
CA TYR A 71 23.61 -15.39 3.11
C TYR A 71 23.50 -15.58 1.59
N LEU A 72 23.08 -14.56 0.84
CA LEU A 72 23.02 -14.61 -0.63
C LEU A 72 24.41 -14.77 -1.26
N THR A 73 25.43 -14.13 -0.70
CA THR A 73 26.82 -14.30 -1.14
C THR A 73 27.34 -15.71 -0.93
N ARG A 74 26.96 -16.38 0.16
CA ARG A 74 27.28 -17.81 0.36
C ARG A 74 26.60 -18.73 -0.66
N LEU A 75 25.47 -18.29 -1.25
CA LEU A 75 24.79 -18.99 -2.35
C LEU A 75 25.39 -18.68 -3.73
N GLY A 76 26.45 -17.85 -3.80
CA GLY A 76 27.15 -17.51 -5.03
C GLY A 76 26.63 -16.25 -5.73
N ILE A 77 25.75 -15.47 -5.09
CA ILE A 77 25.23 -14.22 -5.64
C ILE A 77 26.16 -13.06 -5.21
N SER A 78 26.58 -12.21 -6.14
CA SER A 78 27.45 -11.08 -5.77
C SER A 78 26.72 -10.10 -4.83
N PRO A 79 27.46 -9.31 -4.02
CA PRO A 79 26.83 -8.29 -3.16
C PRO A 79 26.01 -7.25 -3.94
N GLU A 80 26.46 -6.86 -5.15
CA GLU A 80 25.73 -5.91 -6.00
C GLU A 80 24.41 -6.50 -6.51
N GLU A 81 24.43 -7.74 -7.00
CA GLU A 81 23.21 -8.47 -7.41
C GLU A 81 22.28 -8.70 -6.23
N SER A 82 22.83 -8.98 -5.03
CA SER A 82 22.05 -9.16 -3.81
C SER A 82 21.29 -7.88 -3.45
N LYS A 83 21.94 -6.72 -3.57
CA LYS A 83 21.31 -5.41 -3.34
C LYS A 83 20.20 -5.14 -4.36
N ASP A 84 20.43 -5.39 -5.64
CA ASP A 84 19.43 -5.22 -6.70
C ASP A 84 18.22 -6.14 -6.48
N LEU A 85 18.47 -7.40 -6.14
CA LEU A 85 17.45 -8.39 -5.81
C LEU A 85 16.58 -7.93 -4.61
N LEU A 86 17.23 -7.48 -3.54
CA LEU A 86 16.57 -6.94 -2.34
C LEU A 86 15.73 -5.70 -2.67
N GLY A 87 16.25 -4.80 -3.50
CA GLY A 87 15.50 -3.64 -4.01
C GLY A 87 14.24 -4.04 -4.75
N LYS A 88 14.34 -4.99 -5.68
CA LYS A 88 13.20 -5.52 -6.45
C LYS A 88 12.14 -6.15 -5.55
N PHE A 89 12.54 -7.00 -4.60
CA PHE A 89 11.60 -7.62 -3.66
C PHE A 89 10.95 -6.61 -2.71
N SER A 90 11.69 -5.57 -2.31
CA SER A 90 11.14 -4.49 -1.49
C SER A 90 10.03 -3.75 -2.24
N LEU A 91 10.27 -3.39 -3.51
CA LEU A 91 9.26 -2.76 -4.36
C LEU A 91 8.03 -3.65 -4.58
N LEU A 92 8.24 -4.93 -4.90
CA LEU A 92 7.16 -5.91 -5.07
C LEU A 92 6.31 -6.06 -3.81
N SER A 93 6.95 -6.03 -2.64
CA SER A 93 6.26 -6.13 -1.34
C SER A 93 5.35 -4.93 -1.08
N LEU A 94 5.81 -3.72 -1.44
CA LEU A 94 4.98 -2.50 -1.36
C LEU A 94 3.81 -2.52 -2.33
N TYR A 95 4.03 -3.00 -3.55
CA TYR A 95 2.96 -3.13 -4.53
C TYR A 95 1.91 -4.15 -4.06
N LYS A 96 2.36 -5.29 -3.55
CA LYS A 96 1.48 -6.34 -3.02
C LYS A 96 0.68 -5.87 -1.80
N SER A 97 1.27 -5.10 -0.88
CA SER A 97 0.53 -4.57 0.28
C SER A 97 -0.59 -3.60 -0.12
N LYS A 98 -0.37 -2.80 -1.17
CA LYS A 98 -1.43 -1.92 -1.74
C LYS A 98 -2.49 -2.70 -2.52
N MET A 99 -2.10 -3.82 -3.15
CA MET A 99 -2.99 -4.69 -3.92
C MET A 99 -3.70 -5.79 -3.12
N THR A 100 -3.61 -5.82 -1.79
CA THR A 100 -4.38 -6.79 -1.00
C THR A 100 -5.86 -6.42 -1.01
N GLY A 101 -6.53 -6.58 -2.15
CA GLY A 101 -7.93 -6.96 -2.15
C GLY A 101 -8.06 -8.21 -1.30
N THR A 102 -9.09 -8.24 -0.45
CA THR A 102 -9.36 -9.36 0.44
C THR A 102 -9.31 -10.67 -0.34
N LYS A 103 -8.49 -11.64 0.10
CA LYS A 103 -8.46 -12.96 -0.53
C LYS A 103 -9.88 -13.52 -0.50
N ARG A 104 -10.44 -13.80 -1.67
CA ARG A 104 -11.76 -14.43 -1.81
C ARG A 104 -11.56 -15.93 -1.84
N TYR A 105 -12.35 -16.64 -1.04
CA TYR A 105 -12.43 -18.08 -1.06
C TYR A 105 -13.73 -18.47 -1.73
N LYS A 106 -13.68 -19.52 -2.56
CA LYS A 106 -14.90 -20.11 -3.10
C LYS A 106 -15.52 -20.94 -1.99
N VAL A 107 -16.78 -20.66 -1.67
CA VAL A 107 -17.61 -21.54 -0.85
C VAL A 107 -18.56 -22.25 -1.79
N ASP A 108 -18.62 -23.58 -1.70
CA ASP A 108 -19.55 -24.35 -2.52
C ASP A 108 -20.98 -24.17 -1.98
N ASP A 109 -21.89 -23.82 -2.88
CA ASP A 109 -23.31 -23.52 -2.65
C ASP A 109 -24.24 -24.66 -3.13
N GLY A 110 -23.66 -25.82 -3.47
CA GLY A 110 -24.41 -26.99 -3.96
C GLY A 110 -25.20 -27.72 -2.87
N THR A 111 -25.99 -28.71 -3.29
CA THR A 111 -26.88 -29.52 -2.42
C THR A 111 -26.14 -30.30 -1.32
N SER A 112 -24.82 -30.47 -1.46
CA SER A 112 -23.94 -31.08 -0.46
C SER A 112 -23.22 -30.06 0.44
N SER A 113 -23.56 -28.78 0.34
CA SER A 113 -22.95 -27.73 1.16
C SER A 113 -23.39 -27.87 2.62
N PRO A 114 -22.47 -27.75 3.59
CA PRO A 114 -22.82 -27.71 5.01
C PRO A 114 -23.47 -26.38 5.42
N VAL A 115 -23.57 -25.40 4.52
CA VAL A 115 -24.11 -24.07 4.80
C VAL A 115 -25.62 -24.08 4.69
N VAL A 116 -26.29 -23.63 5.75
CA VAL A 116 -27.74 -23.42 5.76
C VAL A 116 -28.01 -21.92 5.67
N TYR A 117 -28.59 -21.48 4.55
CA TYR A 117 -28.96 -20.08 4.35
C TYR A 117 -30.30 -19.76 5.01
N LEU A 118 -30.36 -18.61 5.69
CA LEU A 118 -31.59 -18.14 6.33
C LEU A 118 -32.46 -17.28 5.39
N ASN A 119 -31.87 -16.71 4.34
CA ASN A 119 -32.56 -15.84 3.39
C ASN A 119 -32.44 -16.40 1.98
N ASP A 120 -33.56 -16.42 1.25
CA ASP A 120 -33.60 -16.65 -0.18
C ASP A 120 -34.15 -15.38 -0.86
N ILE A 121 -33.23 -14.50 -1.26
CA ILE A 121 -33.57 -13.19 -1.84
C ILE A 121 -34.38 -13.33 -3.13
N GLU A 122 -34.24 -14.45 -3.85
CA GLU A 122 -34.89 -14.65 -5.15
C GLU A 122 -36.28 -15.26 -5.01
N ASN A 123 -36.56 -16.03 -3.95
CA ASN A 123 -37.83 -16.74 -3.80
C ASN A 123 -38.69 -16.27 -2.63
N ASP A 124 -38.13 -15.65 -1.58
CA ASP A 124 -38.90 -15.25 -0.40
C ASP A 124 -39.94 -14.17 -0.71
N VAL A 125 -41.14 -14.35 -0.12
CA VAL A 125 -42.29 -13.45 -0.32
C VAL A 125 -41.98 -12.03 0.14
N VAL A 126 -41.13 -11.88 1.15
CA VAL A 126 -40.72 -10.58 1.74
C VAL A 126 -40.05 -9.69 0.69
N TYR A 127 -39.33 -10.26 -0.27
CA TYR A 127 -38.58 -9.51 -1.29
C TYR A 127 -39.35 -9.33 -2.61
N LYS A 128 -40.61 -9.79 -2.69
CA LYS A 128 -41.42 -9.74 -3.92
C LYS A 128 -41.64 -8.32 -4.47
N ALA A 129 -41.61 -7.30 -3.61
CA ALA A 129 -41.77 -5.91 -4.01
C ALA A 129 -40.52 -5.32 -4.70
N HIS A 130 -39.38 -6.01 -4.64
CA HIS A 130 -38.12 -5.52 -5.20
C HIS A 130 -37.96 -5.95 -6.66
N SER A 131 -37.24 -5.13 -7.42
CA SER A 131 -36.94 -5.39 -8.84
C SER A 131 -35.89 -6.49 -8.97
N SER A 132 -36.07 -7.41 -9.92
CA SER A 132 -35.05 -8.38 -10.33
C SER A 132 -34.11 -7.83 -11.41
N ASP A 133 -34.29 -6.57 -11.83
CA ASP A 133 -33.44 -5.96 -12.85
C ASP A 133 -32.08 -5.55 -12.26
N VAL A 134 -31.01 -6.14 -12.77
CA VAL A 134 -29.61 -5.84 -12.42
C VAL A 134 -29.30 -4.35 -12.58
N LYS A 135 -29.94 -3.64 -13.52
CA LYS A 135 -29.73 -2.19 -13.67
C LYS A 135 -30.16 -1.40 -12.44
N SER A 136 -31.05 -1.96 -11.60
CA SER A 136 -31.45 -1.35 -10.34
C SER A 136 -30.30 -1.33 -9.33
N PHE A 137 -29.37 -2.30 -9.40
CA PHE A 137 -28.16 -2.33 -8.57
C PHE A 137 -27.14 -1.27 -8.99
N LEU A 138 -27.07 -0.96 -10.28
CA LEU A 138 -26.11 -0.01 -10.85
C LEU A 138 -26.51 1.46 -10.66
N LYS A 139 -27.68 1.74 -10.09
CA LYS A 139 -28.12 3.10 -9.77
C LYS A 139 -27.22 3.70 -8.69
N ARG A 140 -27.12 5.02 -8.66
CA ARG A 140 -26.33 5.73 -7.64
C ARG A 140 -27.10 5.73 -6.32
N PHE A 141 -26.58 5.06 -5.30
CA PHE A 141 -27.11 5.04 -3.94
C PHE A 141 -26.28 5.96 -3.04
N LYS A 142 -26.85 6.41 -1.92
CA LYS A 142 -26.07 7.12 -0.90
C LYS A 142 -25.12 6.14 -0.23
N PHE A 143 -24.03 6.66 0.33
CA PHE A 143 -23.09 5.85 1.08
C PHE A 143 -23.81 5.16 2.26
N GLY A 144 -23.68 3.83 2.36
CA GLY A 144 -24.34 3.02 3.38
C GLY A 144 -25.74 2.50 3.02
N GLU A 145 -26.31 2.91 1.89
CA GLU A 145 -27.58 2.33 1.39
C GLU A 145 -27.31 1.03 0.63
N ILE A 146 -28.05 -0.02 0.97
CA ILE A 146 -28.02 -1.30 0.25
C ILE A 146 -29.10 -1.25 -0.84
N PRO A 147 -28.75 -1.51 -2.12
CA PRO A 147 -29.71 -1.52 -3.20
C PRO A 147 -30.77 -2.61 -3.01
N PHE A 148 -32.04 -2.20 -3.11
CA PHE A 148 -33.19 -3.11 -3.00
C PHE A 148 -33.40 -3.89 -4.31
N VAL A 149 -32.68 -5.00 -4.46
CA VAL A 149 -32.71 -5.85 -5.66
C VAL A 149 -33.00 -7.29 -5.26
N LYS A 150 -33.93 -7.91 -5.98
CA LYS A 150 -34.35 -9.31 -5.81
C LYS A 150 -33.41 -10.25 -6.58
N SER A 151 -32.12 -10.24 -6.25
CA SER A 151 -31.09 -11.06 -6.91
C SER A 151 -29.98 -11.45 -5.93
N ASN A 152 -29.45 -12.67 -6.04
CA ASN A 152 -28.38 -13.16 -5.18
C ASN A 152 -27.00 -12.57 -5.58
N ILE A 153 -26.68 -11.39 -5.05
CA ILE A 153 -25.44 -10.64 -5.36
C ILE A 153 -24.44 -10.70 -4.19
N HIS A 154 -24.95 -10.73 -2.96
CA HIS A 154 -24.16 -10.74 -1.74
C HIS A 154 -24.53 -11.95 -0.91
N SER A 155 -23.53 -12.77 -0.59
CA SER A 155 -23.68 -13.91 0.31
C SER A 155 -22.75 -13.70 1.51
N ALA A 156 -23.30 -13.85 2.70
CA ALA A 156 -22.56 -13.91 3.96
C ALA A 156 -22.81 -15.28 4.57
N ILE A 157 -21.74 -15.94 5.00
CA ILE A 157 -21.71 -17.30 5.57
C ILE A 157 -21.09 -17.21 6.95
#